data_AF-A0A9X6JRC7-F1
#
_entry.id   AF-A0A9X6JRC7-F1
#
_cell.length_a   1.000
_cell.length_b   1.000
_cell.length_c   1.000
_cell.angle_alpha   90.00
_cell.angle_beta   90.00
_cell.angle_gamma   90.00
#
_symmetry.space_group_name_H-M   'P 1'
#
loop_
_entity.id
_entity.type
_entity.pdbx_description
1 polymer ?
#
loop_
_entity_poly.entity_id
_entity_poly.type
_entity_poly.pdbx_seq_one_letter_code
_entity_poly.pdbx_strand_id
1 'polypeptide(L)'
;MFKKSIGILLFLILSISTFSIVTHAASSSEYVNQSFYGYKEPSFNSAKTNGGSEYGAQNVGVVEKRDNGWWKIETWEGPVWINLNGEERVMGDFYAYDEPSLSSKVANAGAKYGRQTFRIVDGTTDGWLKFKTWEGEKWMNPAAEQITVNKTIYAYNEPSFNAKKANYGAPFNPQNWGVVERKENGWMKVSTYEGYKWINPDGEERFVNKSFYAYNEASFNAAKANAGALYNPQNFRVVDGTTSGWLKVKTWEGEKWMNLDGEERFINKSFYAYNEPSFSSAKANAGALYSPQNFRIIDGTTSGWLKIKTWEGDKWIN
;
A
#
# COMPACT_ATOMS: atom_id res chain seq x y z
N MET A 1 15.58 -67.89 -36.09
CA MET A 1 14.74 -66.69 -36.30
C MET A 1 15.09 -65.68 -35.20
N PHE A 2 15.23 -64.41 -35.58
CA PHE A 2 15.57 -63.23 -34.76
C PHE A 2 17.02 -63.01 -34.30
N LYS A 3 17.70 -62.17 -35.10
CA LYS A 3 18.83 -61.30 -34.77
C LYS A 3 18.39 -60.25 -33.74
N LYS A 4 19.29 -59.82 -32.84
CA LYS A 4 19.90 -58.47 -32.84
C LYS A 4 20.69 -58.19 -31.56
N SER A 5 21.86 -57.61 -31.79
CA SER A 5 22.82 -57.09 -30.83
C SER A 5 22.24 -55.97 -29.98
N ILE A 6 22.57 -55.96 -28.68
CA ILE A 6 22.35 -54.83 -27.78
C ILE A 6 23.58 -53.92 -27.91
N GLY A 7 23.45 -52.83 -28.67
CA GLY A 7 24.41 -51.75 -28.74
C GLY A 7 24.13 -50.74 -27.63
N ILE A 8 25.14 -50.49 -26.79
CA ILE A 8 25.16 -49.40 -25.81
C ILE A 8 25.29 -48.09 -26.60
N LEU A 9 24.24 -47.26 -26.59
CA LEU A 9 24.29 -45.91 -27.16
C LEU A 9 24.40 -44.90 -26.01
N LEU A 10 25.61 -44.36 -25.86
CA LEU A 10 25.92 -43.23 -24.99
C LEU A 10 25.42 -41.96 -25.68
N PHE A 11 24.30 -41.38 -25.25
CA PHE A 11 23.86 -40.07 -25.73
C PHE A 11 24.64 -38.98 -24.99
N LEU A 12 25.67 -38.44 -25.65
CA LEU A 12 26.35 -37.21 -25.26
C LEU A 12 25.44 -36.02 -25.62
N ILE A 13 24.83 -35.38 -24.62
CA ILE A 13 24.14 -34.11 -24.81
C ILE A 13 25.20 -33.01 -24.81
N LEU A 14 25.60 -32.58 -26.00
CA LEU A 14 26.34 -31.33 -26.20
C LEU A 14 25.39 -30.16 -25.91
N SER A 15 25.43 -29.63 -24.68
CA SER A 15 24.91 -28.30 -24.40
C SER A 15 25.82 -27.28 -25.07
N ILE A 16 25.42 -26.79 -26.24
CA ILE A 16 26.06 -25.62 -26.85
C ILE A 16 25.65 -24.43 -26.00
N SER A 17 26.46 -24.12 -24.99
CA SER A 17 26.42 -22.84 -24.31
C SER A 17 26.81 -21.79 -25.34
N THR A 18 25.84 -21.04 -25.87
CA THR A 18 26.13 -19.80 -26.58
C THR A 18 26.68 -18.82 -25.57
N PHE A 19 28.00 -18.87 -25.34
CA PHE A 19 28.72 -17.79 -24.71
C PHE A 19 28.59 -16.58 -25.63
N SER A 20 27.79 -15.60 -25.21
CA SER A 20 27.90 -14.24 -25.75
C SER A 20 29.34 -13.81 -25.53
N ILE A 21 30.10 -13.70 -26.63
CA ILE A 21 31.45 -13.15 -26.60
C ILE A 21 31.28 -11.68 -26.19
N VAL A 22 31.59 -11.37 -24.94
CA VAL A 22 31.74 -9.98 -24.50
C VAL A 22 33.10 -9.51 -24.99
N THR A 23 33.14 -8.97 -26.20
CA THR A 23 34.29 -8.18 -26.64
C THR A 23 34.34 -6.94 -25.75
N HIS A 24 35.37 -6.83 -24.90
CA HIS A 24 35.70 -5.56 -24.25
C HIS A 24 36.23 -4.64 -25.34
N ALA A 25 35.34 -3.86 -25.94
CA ALA A 25 35.72 -2.79 -26.84
C ALA A 25 36.48 -1.73 -26.04
N ALA A 26 37.59 -1.24 -26.59
CA ALA A 26 38.16 0.03 -26.14
C ALA A 26 37.03 1.07 -26.15
N SER A 27 36.90 1.85 -25.07
CA SER A 27 35.82 2.83 -24.96
C SER A 27 35.83 3.77 -26.16
N SER A 28 34.77 3.73 -26.96
CA SER A 28 34.63 4.61 -28.12
C SER A 28 33.97 5.90 -27.68
N SER A 29 34.62 7.03 -27.93
CA SER A 29 34.03 8.35 -27.67
C SER A 29 32.98 8.66 -28.73
N GLU A 30 31.76 8.96 -28.32
CA GLU A 30 30.66 9.33 -29.21
C GLU A 30 29.97 10.61 -28.74
N TYR A 31 29.62 11.49 -29.68
CA TYR A 31 28.90 12.72 -29.38
C TYR A 31 27.40 12.47 -29.29
N VAL A 32 26.82 12.70 -28.12
CA VAL A 32 25.38 12.70 -27.89
C VAL A 32 24.88 14.14 -28.02
N ASN A 33 24.07 14.39 -29.05
CA ASN A 33 23.63 15.73 -29.46
C ASN A 33 22.34 16.22 -28.79
N GLN A 34 21.87 15.55 -27.74
CA GLN A 34 20.65 15.87 -27.01
C GLN A 34 20.86 15.67 -25.51
N SER A 35 19.97 16.24 -24.69
CA SER A 35 19.95 15.92 -23.26
C SER A 35 19.48 14.48 -23.03
N PHE A 36 19.95 13.86 -21.95
CA PHE A 36 19.59 12.48 -21.61
C PHE A 36 19.65 12.21 -20.11
N TYR A 37 18.83 11.26 -19.64
CA TYR A 37 18.94 10.72 -18.30
C TYR A 37 19.92 9.54 -18.26
N GLY A 38 20.64 9.44 -17.15
CA GLY A 38 21.40 8.25 -16.79
C GLY A 38 20.66 7.38 -15.78
N TYR A 39 20.85 6.07 -15.87
CA TYR A 39 20.20 5.05 -15.06
C TYR A 39 21.25 4.10 -14.44
N LYS A 40 21.01 3.64 -13.21
CA LYS A 40 21.89 2.65 -12.54
C LYS A 40 21.86 1.27 -13.21
N GLU A 41 20.72 0.90 -13.78
CA GLU A 41 20.51 -0.34 -14.53
C GLU A 41 19.91 -0.03 -15.91
N PRO A 42 20.02 -0.93 -16.91
CA PRO A 42 19.43 -0.75 -18.24
C PRO A 42 17.91 -0.96 -18.20
N SER A 43 17.22 -0.10 -17.47
CA SER A 43 15.79 -0.12 -17.22
C SER A 43 15.27 1.27 -16.91
N PHE A 44 14.12 1.63 -17.51
CA PHE A 44 13.45 2.90 -17.24
C PHE A 44 12.87 3.00 -15.83
N ASN A 45 12.68 1.89 -15.12
CA ASN A 45 12.26 1.89 -13.71
C ASN A 45 13.45 1.91 -12.73
N SER A 46 14.70 1.96 -13.23
CA SER A 46 15.89 2.12 -12.40
C SER A 46 15.96 3.52 -11.80
N ALA A 47 16.60 3.64 -10.64
CA ALA A 47 17.01 4.94 -10.11
C ALA A 47 17.85 5.70 -11.15
N LYS A 48 17.52 6.99 -11.32
CA LYS A 48 18.27 7.92 -12.16
C LYS A 48 19.57 8.33 -11.48
N THR A 49 20.63 8.57 -12.25
CA THR A 49 21.93 9.08 -11.77
C THR A 49 21.94 10.61 -11.80
N ASN A 50 23.07 11.26 -11.47
CA ASN A 50 23.19 12.73 -11.50
C ASN A 50 22.12 13.46 -10.67
N GLY A 51 21.79 12.91 -9.49
CA GLY A 51 20.73 13.44 -8.62
C GLY A 51 19.34 13.49 -9.27
N GLY A 52 19.11 12.73 -10.35
CA GLY A 52 17.86 12.75 -11.12
C GLY A 52 17.80 13.81 -12.21
N SER A 53 18.88 14.59 -12.42
CA SER A 53 18.94 15.60 -13.49
C SER A 53 19.45 15.03 -14.80
N GLU A 54 18.99 15.61 -15.91
CA GLU A 54 19.53 15.28 -17.24
C GLU A 54 21.00 15.71 -17.35
N TYR A 55 21.76 14.92 -18.09
CA TYR A 55 23.00 15.36 -18.69
C TYR A 55 22.67 16.18 -19.94
N GLY A 56 23.39 17.27 -20.18
CA GLY A 56 23.32 17.98 -21.45
C GLY A 56 24.00 17.22 -22.59
N ALA A 57 23.87 17.73 -23.82
CA ALA A 57 24.59 17.22 -24.98
C ALA A 57 26.12 17.26 -24.75
N GLN A 58 26.80 16.14 -24.97
CA GLN A 58 28.22 15.98 -24.70
C GLN A 58 28.82 14.74 -25.38
N ASN A 59 30.15 14.65 -25.41
CA ASN A 59 30.84 13.40 -25.74
C ASN A 59 30.77 12.43 -24.56
N VAL A 60 30.50 11.16 -24.84
CA VAL A 60 30.44 10.08 -23.85
C VAL A 60 31.38 8.95 -24.25
N GLY A 61 32.07 8.36 -23.27
CA GLY A 61 32.84 7.12 -23.47
C GLY A 61 31.90 5.92 -23.43
N VAL A 62 31.67 5.25 -24.55
CA VAL A 62 30.76 4.11 -24.64
C VAL A 62 31.52 2.82 -24.33
N VAL A 63 31.00 2.04 -23.37
CA VAL A 63 31.54 0.74 -22.94
C VAL A 63 30.78 -0.42 -23.57
N GLU A 64 29.47 -0.28 -23.69
CA GLU A 64 28.58 -1.34 -24.19
C GLU A 64 27.40 -0.69 -24.92
N LYS A 65 26.95 -1.29 -26.03
CA LYS A 65 25.67 -0.99 -26.66
C LYS A 65 24.86 -2.26 -26.81
N ARG A 66 23.59 -2.18 -26.48
CA ARG A 66 22.62 -3.26 -26.66
C ARG A 66 21.68 -2.94 -27.82
N ASP A 67 21.21 -3.98 -28.49
CA ASP A 67 20.30 -3.87 -29.64
C ASP A 67 18.94 -3.23 -29.28
N ASN A 68 18.57 -3.28 -28.00
CA ASN A 68 17.35 -2.65 -27.48
C ASN A 68 17.52 -1.15 -27.13
N GLY A 69 18.63 -0.53 -27.55
CA GLY A 69 18.87 0.91 -27.43
C GLY A 69 19.58 1.36 -26.16
N TRP A 70 19.84 0.45 -25.22
CA TRP A 70 20.57 0.76 -23.99
C TRP A 70 22.07 0.80 -24.20
N TRP A 71 22.72 1.91 -23.83
CA TRP A 71 24.16 2.07 -23.89
C TRP A 71 24.71 2.20 -22.48
N LYS A 72 25.82 1.54 -22.18
CA LYS A 72 26.59 1.75 -20.97
C LYS A 72 27.70 2.74 -21.27
N ILE A 73 27.75 3.84 -20.54
CA ILE A 73 28.75 4.90 -20.69
C ILE A 73 29.57 5.07 -19.41
N GLU A 74 30.78 5.59 -19.55
CA GLU A 74 31.62 6.02 -18.43
C GLU A 74 31.27 7.45 -18.02
N THR A 75 31.08 7.66 -16.74
CA THR A 75 30.91 8.99 -16.13
C THR A 75 31.79 9.10 -14.90
N TRP A 76 31.93 10.30 -14.35
CA TRP A 76 32.65 10.52 -13.09
C TRP A 76 31.99 9.83 -11.89
N GLU A 77 30.70 9.50 -11.96
CA GLU A 77 29.96 8.71 -10.95
C GLU A 77 30.14 7.19 -11.12
N GLY A 78 30.95 6.77 -12.11
CA GLY A 78 31.09 5.39 -12.55
C GLY A 78 30.25 5.06 -13.79
N PRO A 79 30.08 3.77 -14.12
CA PRO A 79 29.31 3.36 -15.29
C PRO A 79 27.82 3.66 -15.14
N VAL A 80 27.22 4.22 -16.19
CA VAL A 80 25.82 4.64 -16.25
C VAL A 80 25.16 4.09 -17.50
N TRP A 81 23.90 3.69 -17.41
CA TRP A 81 23.10 3.29 -18.56
C TRP A 81 22.30 4.45 -19.12
N ILE A 82 22.26 4.60 -20.44
CA ILE A 82 21.47 5.62 -21.14
C ILE A 82 20.63 4.96 -22.23
N ASN A 83 19.48 5.55 -22.54
CA ASN A 83 18.70 5.18 -23.71
C ASN A 83 18.18 6.46 -24.38
N LEU A 84 18.67 6.74 -25.59
CA LEU A 84 18.49 8.02 -26.26
C LEU A 84 17.18 8.10 -27.07
N ASN A 85 16.70 6.96 -27.56
CA ASN A 85 15.60 6.90 -28.51
C ASN A 85 14.37 6.19 -27.97
N GLY A 86 14.47 5.62 -26.77
CA GLY A 86 13.51 4.70 -26.23
C GLY A 86 13.77 3.25 -26.60
N GLU A 87 13.05 2.35 -25.94
CA GLU A 87 13.08 0.90 -26.15
C GLU A 87 11.74 0.46 -26.72
N GLU A 88 11.75 -0.34 -27.79
CA GLU A 88 10.54 -1.00 -28.27
C GLU A 88 10.26 -2.25 -27.45
N ARG A 89 9.05 -2.32 -26.88
CA ARG A 89 8.64 -3.42 -26.01
C ARG A 89 7.22 -3.85 -26.33
N VAL A 90 7.02 -5.17 -26.46
CA VAL A 90 5.68 -5.75 -26.56
C VAL A 90 5.03 -5.70 -25.19
N MET A 91 3.90 -5.01 -25.11
CA MET A 91 3.08 -4.93 -23.90
C MET A 91 1.80 -5.73 -24.07
N GLY A 92 1.27 -6.23 -22.97
CA GLY A 92 -0.06 -6.84 -22.92
C GLY A 92 -1.17 -5.79 -22.94
N ASP A 93 -2.33 -6.14 -22.38
CA ASP A 93 -3.44 -5.20 -22.26
C ASP A 93 -3.24 -4.29 -21.05
N PHE A 94 -3.37 -2.97 -21.22
CA PHE A 94 -3.23 -2.00 -20.12
C PHE A 94 -4.05 -0.74 -20.34
N TYR A 95 -4.28 0.02 -19.27
CA TYR A 95 -4.76 1.40 -19.34
C TYR A 95 -3.58 2.36 -19.37
N ALA A 96 -3.73 3.42 -20.15
CA ALA A 96 -2.79 4.52 -20.22
C ALA A 96 -3.36 5.77 -19.56
N TYR A 97 -2.47 6.63 -19.08
CA TYR A 97 -2.78 7.75 -18.23
C TYR A 97 -1.99 8.99 -18.67
N ASP A 98 -2.55 10.19 -18.47
CA ASP A 98 -1.87 11.44 -18.82
C ASP A 98 -0.67 11.73 -17.89
N GLU A 99 -0.70 11.23 -16.66
CA GLU A 99 0.34 11.32 -15.64
C GLU A 99 0.65 9.93 -15.06
N PRO A 100 1.83 9.71 -14.41
CA PRO A 100 2.17 8.43 -13.77
C PRO A 100 1.38 8.23 -12.47
N SER A 101 0.05 8.19 -12.57
CA SER A 101 -0.89 7.97 -11.48
C SER A 101 -2.16 7.31 -12.01
N LEU A 102 -2.69 6.32 -11.28
CA LEU A 102 -3.94 5.64 -11.68
C LEU A 102 -5.16 6.54 -11.48
N SER A 103 -5.01 7.64 -10.74
CA SER A 103 -6.03 8.69 -10.60
C SER A 103 -6.02 9.71 -11.73
N SER A 104 -5.00 9.67 -12.59
CA SER A 104 -4.93 10.55 -13.74
C SER A 104 -6.02 10.19 -14.75
N LYS A 105 -6.32 11.13 -15.65
CA LYS A 105 -7.26 10.89 -16.74
C LYS A 105 -6.79 9.69 -17.57
N VAL A 106 -7.71 8.74 -17.78
CA VAL A 106 -7.47 7.60 -18.66
C VAL A 106 -7.42 8.11 -20.09
N ALA A 107 -6.31 7.83 -20.78
CA ALA A 107 -6.09 8.17 -22.18
C ALA A 107 -6.87 7.22 -23.11
N ASN A 108 -6.69 7.35 -24.43
CA ASN A 108 -7.31 6.51 -25.44
C ASN A 108 -8.84 6.44 -25.30
N ALA A 109 -9.46 7.59 -25.03
CA ALA A 109 -10.90 7.72 -24.77
C ALA A 109 -11.44 6.76 -23.68
N GLY A 110 -10.61 6.38 -22.70
CA GLY A 110 -11.00 5.46 -21.64
C GLY A 110 -10.91 3.97 -22.02
N ALA A 111 -10.47 3.64 -23.23
CA ALA A 111 -10.30 2.27 -23.69
C ALA A 111 -8.89 1.73 -23.37
N LYS A 112 -8.81 0.42 -23.10
CA LYS A 112 -7.52 -0.26 -22.96
C LYS A 112 -6.77 -0.27 -24.27
N TYR A 113 -5.46 -0.14 -24.19
CA TYR A 113 -4.58 -0.61 -25.25
C TYR A 113 -4.56 -2.13 -25.22
N GLY A 114 -4.76 -2.76 -26.37
CA GLY A 114 -4.56 -4.20 -26.53
C GLY A 114 -3.08 -4.53 -26.71
N ARG A 115 -2.73 -5.82 -26.62
CA ARG A 115 -1.38 -6.33 -26.84
C ARG A 115 -0.76 -5.83 -28.15
N GLN A 116 0.31 -5.04 -28.06
CA GLN A 116 1.08 -4.54 -29.21
C GLN A 116 2.45 -4.00 -28.75
N THR A 117 3.27 -3.58 -29.71
CA THR A 117 4.58 -2.97 -29.44
C THR A 117 4.43 -1.48 -29.17
N PHE A 118 5.05 -1.01 -28.09
CA PHE A 118 5.14 0.41 -27.75
C PHE A 118 6.59 0.84 -27.62
N ARG A 119 6.85 2.12 -27.90
CA ARG A 119 8.14 2.75 -27.64
C ARG A 119 8.13 3.39 -26.25
N ILE A 120 8.89 2.80 -25.34
CA ILE A 120 9.07 3.28 -23.96
C ILE A 120 10.21 4.29 -23.95
N VAL A 121 10.01 5.44 -23.32
CA VAL A 121 10.96 6.57 -23.39
C VAL A 121 11.45 7.04 -22.02
N ASP A 122 10.72 6.71 -20.95
CA ASP A 122 11.09 7.04 -19.58
C ASP A 122 10.35 6.13 -18.60
N GLY A 123 10.64 6.25 -17.31
CA GLY A 123 9.94 5.57 -16.24
C GLY A 123 10.25 6.14 -14.86
N THR A 124 9.53 5.60 -13.88
CA THR A 124 9.69 5.91 -12.47
C THR A 124 10.08 4.66 -11.68
N THR A 125 10.66 4.84 -10.49
CA THR A 125 11.07 3.73 -9.63
C THR A 125 9.89 2.93 -9.05
N ASP A 126 8.68 3.47 -9.06
CA ASP A 126 7.44 2.81 -8.64
C ASP A 126 6.69 2.11 -9.79
N GLY A 127 7.39 1.85 -10.91
CA GLY A 127 6.94 0.93 -11.95
C GLY A 127 6.17 1.56 -13.10
N TRP A 128 6.02 2.90 -13.13
CA TRP A 128 5.41 3.56 -14.28
C TRP A 128 6.38 3.64 -15.45
N LEU A 129 5.85 3.44 -16.65
CA LEU A 129 6.57 3.57 -17.91
C LEU A 129 5.90 4.66 -18.74
N LYS A 130 6.71 5.61 -19.20
CA LYS A 130 6.31 6.61 -20.18
C LYS A 130 6.51 6.05 -21.57
N PHE A 131 5.52 6.20 -22.44
CA PHE A 131 5.55 5.64 -23.78
C PHE A 131 4.89 6.58 -24.80
N LYS A 132 5.29 6.44 -26.07
CA LYS A 132 4.74 7.26 -27.16
C LYS A 132 3.43 6.67 -27.68
N THR A 133 2.45 7.54 -27.88
CA THR A 133 1.16 7.24 -28.54
C THR A 133 0.84 8.32 -29.57
N TRP A 134 -0.24 8.12 -30.33
CA TRP A 134 -0.77 9.13 -31.24
C TRP A 134 -1.36 10.35 -30.50
N GLU A 135 -1.73 10.20 -29.21
CA GLU A 135 -2.17 11.27 -28.32
C GLU A 135 -1.00 11.98 -27.63
N GLY A 136 0.24 11.70 -28.05
CA GLY A 136 1.47 12.14 -27.40
C GLY A 136 2.01 11.14 -26.37
N GLU A 137 2.91 11.60 -25.52
CA GLU A 137 3.45 10.75 -24.44
C GLU A 137 2.38 10.48 -23.39
N LYS A 138 2.34 9.23 -22.92
CA LYS A 138 1.43 8.73 -21.89
C LYS A 138 2.16 7.83 -20.93
N TRP A 139 1.52 7.52 -19.82
CA TRP A 139 2.05 6.66 -18.76
C TRP A 139 1.24 5.38 -18.65
N MET A 140 1.90 4.27 -18.35
CA MET A 140 1.27 3.01 -17.99
C MET A 140 1.98 2.40 -16.79
N ASN A 141 1.27 1.60 -16.00
CA ASN A 141 1.88 0.78 -14.98
C ASN A 141 1.60 -0.69 -15.30
N PRO A 142 2.52 -1.40 -15.97
CA PRO A 142 2.30 -2.79 -16.38
C PRO A 142 2.24 -3.77 -15.19
N ALA A 143 2.68 -3.35 -14.00
CA ALA A 143 2.59 -4.16 -12.78
C ALA A 143 1.28 -3.94 -12.01
N ALA A 144 0.49 -2.92 -12.33
CA ALA A 144 -0.74 -2.62 -11.61
C ALA A 144 -1.85 -3.60 -11.99
N GLU A 145 -2.26 -4.45 -11.03
CA GLU A 145 -3.44 -5.29 -11.16
C GLU A 145 -4.70 -4.41 -11.09
N GLN A 146 -5.68 -4.62 -11.97
CA GLN A 146 -6.96 -3.93 -11.89
C GLN A 146 -8.00 -4.81 -11.19
N ILE A 147 -8.60 -4.28 -10.13
CA ILE A 147 -9.74 -4.91 -9.45
C ILE A 147 -10.98 -4.03 -9.57
N THR A 148 -12.15 -4.66 -9.56
CA THR A 148 -13.43 -3.96 -9.45
C THR A 148 -14.00 -4.14 -8.05
N VAL A 149 -14.29 -3.04 -7.36
CA VAL A 149 -14.94 -3.07 -6.04
C VAL A 149 -16.36 -2.54 -6.19
N ASN A 150 -17.34 -3.45 -6.10
CA ASN A 150 -18.77 -3.16 -6.32
C ASN A 150 -19.50 -2.66 -5.07
N LYS A 151 -18.80 -2.07 -4.11
CA LYS A 151 -19.36 -1.58 -2.85
C LYS A 151 -18.65 -0.31 -2.41
N THR A 152 -19.34 0.50 -1.63
CA THR A 152 -18.75 1.68 -1.00
C THR A 152 -17.71 1.25 0.04
N ILE A 153 -16.49 1.79 -0.05
CA ILE A 153 -15.37 1.42 0.83
C ILE A 153 -14.61 2.65 1.32
N TYR A 154 -13.92 2.52 2.45
CA TYR A 154 -12.92 3.49 2.87
C TYR A 154 -11.54 3.11 2.36
N ALA A 155 -10.73 4.14 2.09
CA ALA A 155 -9.28 4.00 1.94
C ALA A 155 -8.58 4.65 3.14
N TYR A 156 -7.37 4.19 3.44
CA TYR A 156 -6.62 4.52 4.64
C TYR A 156 -5.20 4.94 4.27
N ASN A 157 -4.60 5.82 5.06
CA ASN A 157 -3.22 6.26 4.83
C ASN A 157 -2.19 5.17 5.10
N GLU A 158 -2.54 4.19 5.94
CA GLU A 158 -1.73 3.04 6.33
C GLU A 158 -2.61 1.78 6.28
N PRO A 159 -2.02 0.57 6.17
CA PRO A 159 -2.77 -0.69 6.13
C PRO A 159 -3.28 -1.08 7.53
N SER A 160 -4.17 -0.27 8.07
CA SER A 160 -4.78 -0.42 9.40
C SER A 160 -6.14 0.26 9.44
N PHE A 161 -7.12 -0.41 10.06
CA PHE A 161 -8.45 0.15 10.26
C PHE A 161 -8.50 1.32 11.26
N ASN A 162 -7.48 1.47 12.11
CA ASN A 162 -7.35 2.62 13.01
C ASN A 162 -6.56 3.78 12.39
N ALA A 163 -6.06 3.62 11.16
CA ALA A 163 -5.37 4.70 10.47
C ALA A 163 -6.35 5.81 10.04
N LYS A 164 -5.81 7.01 9.81
CA LYS A 164 -6.60 8.11 9.24
C LYS A 164 -7.16 7.69 7.88
N LYS A 165 -8.47 7.87 7.71
CA LYS A 165 -9.18 7.67 6.45
C LYS A 165 -8.73 8.74 5.43
N ALA A 166 -8.54 8.30 4.20
CA ALA A 166 -8.31 9.16 3.04
C ALA A 166 -9.60 9.91 2.65
N ASN A 167 -9.55 10.71 1.59
CA ASN A 167 -10.74 11.40 1.04
C ASN A 167 -11.49 12.20 2.09
N TYR A 168 -10.74 12.92 2.92
CA TYR A 168 -11.27 13.72 4.03
C TYR A 168 -12.21 12.94 4.98
N GLY A 169 -12.04 11.62 5.08
CA GLY A 169 -12.88 10.75 5.89
C GLY A 169 -14.16 10.26 5.20
N ALA A 170 -14.40 10.61 3.94
CA ALA A 170 -15.51 10.12 3.14
C ALA A 170 -15.15 8.80 2.43
N PRO A 171 -16.12 7.88 2.25
CA PRO A 171 -15.87 6.66 1.52
C PRO A 171 -15.86 6.92 0.00
N PHE A 172 -15.30 5.97 -0.74
CA PHE A 172 -15.35 5.91 -2.20
C PHE A 172 -16.53 5.07 -2.65
N ASN A 173 -17.23 5.52 -3.68
CA ASN A 173 -18.28 4.74 -4.35
C ASN A 173 -17.69 3.55 -5.12
N PRO A 174 -18.53 2.58 -5.53
CA PRO A 174 -18.11 1.47 -6.38
C PRO A 174 -17.31 1.94 -7.59
N GLN A 175 -16.11 1.40 -7.77
CA GLN A 175 -15.20 1.78 -8.86
C GLN A 175 -14.12 0.71 -9.09
N ASN A 176 -13.36 0.90 -10.17
CA ASN A 176 -12.16 0.12 -10.45
C ASN A 176 -10.96 0.71 -9.70
N TRP A 177 -10.07 -0.15 -9.22
CA TRP A 177 -8.86 0.23 -8.51
C TRP A 177 -7.66 -0.45 -9.15
N GLY A 178 -6.60 0.33 -9.38
CA GLY A 178 -5.30 -0.24 -9.69
C GLY A 178 -4.53 -0.54 -8.41
N VAL A 179 -4.24 -1.82 -8.20
CA VAL A 179 -3.51 -2.36 -7.06
C VAL A 179 -2.04 -2.47 -7.43
N VAL A 180 -1.18 -1.85 -6.63
CA VAL A 180 0.28 -1.87 -6.80
C VAL A 180 1.00 -2.75 -5.78
N GLU A 181 0.32 -3.13 -4.70
CA GLU A 181 0.86 -3.99 -3.65
C GLU A 181 -0.27 -4.73 -2.94
N ARG A 182 -0.04 -5.98 -2.54
CA ARG A 182 -0.96 -6.79 -1.72
C ARG A 182 -0.26 -7.32 -0.49
N LYS A 183 -0.96 -7.32 0.64
CA LYS A 183 -0.56 -8.03 1.86
C LYS A 183 -1.40 -9.28 2.04
N GLU A 184 -0.82 -10.29 2.69
CA GLU A 184 -1.47 -11.58 2.97
C GLU A 184 -2.77 -11.43 3.77
N ASN A 185 -2.86 -10.39 4.60
CA ASN A 185 -4.04 -10.09 5.42
C ASN A 185 -5.13 -9.27 4.69
N GLY A 186 -5.06 -9.19 3.35
CA GLY A 186 -6.11 -8.62 2.50
C GLY A 186 -5.98 -7.12 2.21
N TRP A 187 -5.02 -6.43 2.83
CA TRP A 187 -4.75 -5.03 2.53
C TRP A 187 -4.12 -4.87 1.15
N MET A 188 -4.64 -3.94 0.37
CA MET A 188 -4.18 -3.62 -0.98
C MET A 188 -3.78 -2.16 -1.06
N LYS A 189 -2.58 -1.88 -1.57
CA LYS A 189 -2.13 -0.51 -1.85
C LYS A 189 -2.62 -0.12 -3.24
N VAL A 190 -3.30 1.01 -3.32
CA VAL A 190 -3.95 1.53 -4.52
C VAL A 190 -3.58 2.99 -4.73
N SER A 191 -3.55 3.43 -5.98
CA SER A 191 -3.37 4.85 -6.30
C SER A 191 -4.72 5.57 -6.26
N THR A 192 -4.71 6.76 -5.65
CA THR A 192 -5.85 7.68 -5.53
C THR A 192 -5.39 9.08 -5.92
N TYR A 193 -6.30 10.04 -6.05
CA TYR A 193 -5.94 11.44 -6.32
C TYR A 193 -5.15 12.08 -5.16
N GLU A 194 -5.17 11.48 -3.96
CA GLU A 194 -4.33 11.87 -2.81
C GLU A 194 -2.99 11.12 -2.76
N GLY A 195 -2.63 10.43 -3.84
CA GLY A 195 -1.49 9.49 -3.91
C GLY A 195 -1.85 8.08 -3.44
N TYR A 196 -0.84 7.28 -3.10
CA TYR A 196 -1.06 5.89 -2.67
C TYR A 196 -1.81 5.81 -1.33
N LYS A 197 -2.77 4.90 -1.25
CA LYS A 197 -3.59 4.59 -0.07
C LYS A 197 -3.79 3.09 0.05
N TRP A 198 -4.35 2.65 1.16
CA TRP A 198 -4.63 1.26 1.46
C TRP A 198 -6.13 1.01 1.53
N ILE A 199 -6.60 -0.05 0.89
CA ILE A 199 -7.98 -0.53 0.98
C ILE A 199 -7.99 -1.97 1.46
N ASN A 200 -9.02 -2.35 2.19
CA ASN A 200 -9.30 -3.76 2.52
C ASN A 200 -10.82 -3.98 2.39
N PRO A 201 -11.31 -4.19 1.16
CA PRO A 201 -12.75 -4.23 0.90
C PRO A 201 -13.43 -5.38 1.62
N ASP A 202 -12.73 -6.49 1.84
CA ASP A 202 -13.34 -7.71 2.40
C ASP A 202 -13.14 -7.84 3.91
N GLY A 203 -12.28 -7.00 4.49
CA GLY A 203 -11.92 -7.06 5.89
C GLY A 203 -10.74 -7.99 6.15
N GLU A 204 -10.21 -7.89 7.36
CA GLU A 204 -9.07 -8.66 7.84
C GLU A 204 -9.55 -9.66 8.92
N GLU A 205 -9.21 -10.94 8.76
CA GLU A 205 -9.35 -11.87 9.88
C GLU A 205 -8.28 -11.61 10.92
N ARG A 206 -8.72 -11.46 12.17
CA ARG A 206 -7.84 -11.16 13.30
C ARG A 206 -8.22 -12.01 14.49
N PHE A 207 -7.22 -12.71 15.04
CA PHE A 207 -7.37 -13.40 16.31
C PHE A 207 -7.38 -12.39 17.46
N VAL A 208 -8.46 -12.40 18.24
CA VAL A 208 -8.58 -11.61 19.47
C VAL A 208 -8.28 -12.54 20.64
N ASN A 209 -7.17 -12.29 21.34
CA ASN A 209 -6.62 -13.20 22.34
C ASN A 209 -7.13 -12.98 23.79
N LYS A 210 -8.03 -12.01 24.00
CA LYS A 210 -8.60 -11.68 25.31
C LYS A 210 -10.11 -11.54 25.21
N SER A 211 -10.83 -11.86 26.28
CA SER A 211 -12.27 -11.62 26.34
C SER A 211 -12.57 -10.13 26.32
N PHE A 212 -13.65 -9.73 25.64
CA PHE A 212 -14.00 -8.32 25.48
C PHE A 212 -15.51 -8.09 25.37
N TYR A 213 -15.95 -6.87 25.68
CA TYR A 213 -17.31 -6.42 25.37
C TYR A 213 -17.34 -5.85 23.96
N ALA A 214 -18.38 -6.20 23.21
CA ALA A 214 -18.73 -5.53 21.97
C ALA A 214 -19.88 -4.54 22.22
N TYR A 215 -19.97 -3.52 21.37
CA TYR A 215 -20.87 -2.39 21.52
C TYR A 215 -21.60 -2.13 20.19
N ASN A 216 -22.84 -1.65 20.26
CA ASN A 216 -23.62 -1.34 19.05
C ASN A 216 -23.09 -0.11 18.29
N GLU A 217 -22.36 0.76 18.98
CA GLU A 217 -21.72 1.96 18.42
C GLU A 217 -20.27 2.06 18.92
N ALA A 218 -19.44 2.88 18.27
CA ALA A 218 -18.05 3.12 18.66
C ALA A 218 -17.96 4.03 19.90
N SER A 219 -18.54 3.59 21.02
CA SER A 219 -18.62 4.35 22.26
C SER A 219 -18.78 3.42 23.47
N PHE A 220 -18.08 3.73 24.56
CA PHE A 220 -18.21 3.01 25.82
C PHE A 220 -19.55 3.23 26.52
N ASN A 221 -20.29 4.29 26.17
CA ASN A 221 -21.66 4.51 26.67
C ASN A 221 -22.73 3.83 25.80
N ALA A 222 -22.36 3.23 24.68
CA ALA A 222 -23.31 2.51 23.85
C ALA A 222 -23.80 1.22 24.54
N ALA A 223 -24.97 0.75 24.14
CA ALA A 223 -25.47 -0.54 24.60
C ALA A 223 -24.48 -1.64 24.21
N LYS A 224 -24.15 -2.50 25.20
CA LYS A 224 -23.33 -3.69 24.97
C LYS A 224 -24.11 -4.69 24.11
N ALA A 225 -23.42 -5.30 23.15
CA ALA A 225 -23.94 -6.40 22.34
C ALA A 225 -23.99 -7.70 23.15
N ASN A 226 -24.46 -8.80 22.54
CA ASN A 226 -24.46 -10.15 23.13
C ASN A 226 -25.15 -10.19 24.51
N ALA A 227 -26.26 -9.45 24.64
CA ALA A 227 -26.99 -9.26 25.89
C ALA A 227 -26.10 -8.83 27.08
N GLY A 228 -25.02 -8.09 26.81
CA GLY A 228 -24.06 -7.64 27.82
C GLY A 228 -23.03 -8.70 28.24
N ALA A 229 -22.97 -9.86 27.59
CA ALA A 229 -21.98 -10.88 27.86
C ALA A 229 -20.67 -10.66 27.06
N LEU A 230 -19.55 -11.08 27.64
CA LEU A 230 -18.24 -11.04 26.98
C LEU A 230 -18.20 -12.00 25.79
N TYR A 231 -17.52 -11.56 24.73
CA TYR A 231 -17.01 -12.46 23.71
C TYR A 231 -15.71 -13.11 24.21
N ASN A 232 -15.60 -14.44 24.05
CA ASN A 232 -14.37 -15.18 24.36
C ASN A 232 -13.30 -15.00 23.27
N PRO A 233 -12.03 -15.30 23.55
CA PRO A 233 -10.96 -15.25 22.55
C PRO A 233 -11.28 -16.10 21.32
N GLN A 234 -11.28 -15.50 20.13
CA GLN A 234 -11.54 -16.16 18.85
C GLN A 234 -11.16 -15.26 17.66
N ASN A 235 -11.28 -15.77 16.44
CA ASN A 235 -11.10 -14.99 15.22
C ASN A 235 -12.34 -14.13 14.93
N PHE A 236 -12.11 -12.88 14.56
CA PHE A 236 -13.12 -11.98 14.04
C PHE A 236 -12.66 -11.38 12.72
N ARG A 237 -13.62 -11.16 11.81
CA ARG A 237 -13.36 -10.35 10.62
C ARG A 237 -13.58 -8.87 10.95
N VAL A 238 -12.51 -8.10 10.95
CA VAL A 238 -12.49 -6.64 11.12
C VAL A 238 -12.79 -5.98 9.78
N VAL A 239 -13.72 -5.04 9.75
CA VAL A 239 -14.22 -4.41 8.52
C VAL A 239 -14.10 -2.89 8.49
N ASP A 240 -13.92 -2.24 9.64
CA ASP A 240 -13.69 -0.81 9.75
C ASP A 240 -13.03 -0.48 11.10
N GLY A 241 -12.63 0.78 11.29
CA GLY A 241 -12.15 1.30 12.56
C GLY A 241 -12.18 2.82 12.65
N THR A 242 -11.77 3.32 13.82
CA THR A 242 -11.58 4.74 14.10
C THR A 242 -10.17 5.01 14.60
N THR A 243 -9.72 6.26 14.50
CA THR A 243 -8.42 6.69 15.05
C THR A 243 -8.33 6.60 16.57
N SER A 244 -9.48 6.46 17.25
CA SER A 244 -9.57 6.30 18.71
C SER A 244 -9.44 4.84 19.17
N GLY A 245 -9.01 3.93 18.29
CA GLY A 245 -8.75 2.51 18.64
C GLY A 245 -9.97 1.59 18.53
N TRP A 246 -11.13 2.11 18.13
CA TRP A 246 -12.31 1.27 17.91
C TRP A 246 -12.18 0.46 16.62
N LEU A 247 -12.55 -0.80 16.67
CA LEU A 247 -12.59 -1.72 15.54
C LEU A 247 -14.01 -2.24 15.36
N LYS A 248 -14.50 -2.20 14.12
CA LYS A 248 -15.78 -2.81 13.75
C LYS A 248 -15.54 -4.24 13.27
N VAL A 249 -16.20 -5.20 13.91
CA VAL A 249 -16.07 -6.64 13.66
C VAL A 249 -17.40 -7.26 13.25
N LYS A 250 -17.35 -8.27 12.38
CA LYS A 250 -18.50 -9.12 12.08
C LYS A 250 -18.71 -10.13 13.20
N THR A 251 -19.90 -10.13 13.76
CA THR A 251 -20.38 -11.11 14.75
C THR A 251 -21.63 -11.82 14.21
N TRP A 252 -22.13 -12.82 14.93
CA TRP A 252 -23.40 -13.47 14.58
C TRP A 252 -24.62 -12.53 14.75
N GLU A 253 -24.49 -11.48 15.57
CA GLU A 253 -25.49 -10.40 15.73
C GLU A 253 -25.35 -9.30 14.65
N GLY A 254 -24.47 -9.48 13.66
CA GLY A 254 -24.09 -8.47 12.68
C GLY A 254 -22.83 -7.69 13.07
N GLU A 255 -22.63 -6.52 12.47
CA GLU A 255 -21.47 -5.68 12.76
C GLU A 255 -21.57 -5.05 14.14
N LYS A 256 -20.48 -5.11 14.92
CA LYS A 256 -20.36 -4.52 16.26
C LYS A 256 -19.00 -3.88 16.43
N TRP A 257 -18.89 -2.98 17.40
CA TRP A 257 -17.67 -2.26 17.72
C TRP A 257 -16.99 -2.87 18.94
N MET A 258 -15.67 -2.96 18.91
CA MET A 258 -14.85 -3.36 20.05
C MET A 258 -13.71 -2.36 20.23
N ASN A 259 -13.29 -2.16 21.47
CA ASN A 259 -12.06 -1.46 21.79
C ASN A 259 -11.31 -2.27 22.85
N LEU A 260 -10.20 -2.86 22.44
CA LEU A 260 -9.43 -3.79 23.26
C LEU A 260 -8.53 -3.09 24.26
N ASP A 261 -8.15 -1.87 23.93
CA ASP A 261 -7.09 -1.15 24.60
C ASP A 261 -7.64 0.04 25.37
N GLY A 262 -8.82 0.53 25.04
CA GLY A 262 -9.37 1.76 25.58
C GLY A 262 -9.06 2.94 24.67
N GLU A 263 -9.66 4.08 25.02
CA GLU A 263 -9.55 5.33 24.28
C GLU A 263 -8.92 6.37 25.19
N GLU A 264 -7.87 7.06 24.70
CA GLU A 264 -7.39 8.26 25.39
C GLU A 264 -8.34 9.43 25.15
N ARG A 265 -8.71 10.09 26.24
CA ARG A 265 -9.61 11.24 26.21
C ARG A 265 -9.11 12.32 27.14
N PHE A 266 -9.01 13.55 26.61
CA PHE A 266 -8.74 14.73 27.43
C PHE A 266 -10.03 15.16 28.14
N ILE A 267 -9.99 15.20 29.46
CA ILE A 267 -11.07 15.75 30.27
C ILE A 267 -10.71 17.19 30.60
N ASN A 268 -11.47 18.15 30.05
CA ASN A 268 -11.10 19.57 30.04
C ASN A 268 -11.57 20.36 31.28
N LYS A 269 -12.20 19.71 32.25
CA LYS A 269 -12.71 20.32 33.49
C LYS A 269 -12.25 19.50 34.67
N SER A 270 -12.13 20.15 35.83
CA SER A 270 -11.91 19.42 37.06
C SER A 270 -13.13 18.57 37.42
N PHE A 271 -12.92 17.35 37.90
CA PHE A 271 -14.02 16.41 38.16
C PHE A 271 -13.75 15.51 39.37
N TYR A 272 -14.82 14.94 39.92
CA TYR A 272 -14.71 13.86 40.91
C TYR A 272 -14.74 12.51 40.21
N ALA A 273 -13.89 11.59 40.67
CA ALA A 273 -13.97 10.18 40.30
C ALA A 273 -14.52 9.36 41.47
N TYR A 274 -15.11 8.21 41.15
CA TYR A 274 -15.86 7.38 42.09
C TYR A 274 -15.42 5.92 42.00
N ASN A 275 -15.52 5.17 43.10
CA ASN A 275 -15.18 3.74 43.10
C ASN A 275 -16.21 2.89 42.33
N GLU A 276 -17.47 3.32 42.30
CA GLU A 276 -18.59 2.71 41.58
C GLU A 276 -19.28 3.76 40.68
N PRO A 277 -20.03 3.35 39.64
CA PRO A 277 -20.75 4.28 38.76
C PRO A 277 -22.01 4.85 39.45
N SER A 278 -21.81 5.57 40.54
CA SER A 278 -22.85 6.21 41.34
C SER A 278 -22.32 7.44 42.07
N PHE A 279 -23.12 8.51 42.11
CA PHE A 279 -22.79 9.71 42.87
C PHE A 279 -22.77 9.49 44.39
N SER A 280 -23.39 8.41 44.87
CA SER A 280 -23.36 8.02 46.30
C SER A 280 -22.14 7.18 46.67
N SER A 281 -21.34 6.75 45.68
CA SER A 281 -20.11 6.01 45.92
C SER A 281 -19.08 6.87 46.65
N ALA A 282 -18.19 6.23 47.40
CA ALA A 282 -16.97 6.88 47.87
C ALA A 282 -16.21 7.51 46.70
N LYS A 283 -15.76 8.74 46.90
CA LYS A 283 -14.91 9.49 45.97
C LYS A 283 -13.49 8.93 46.00
N ALA A 284 -12.87 8.86 44.84
CA ALA A 284 -11.44 8.57 44.68
C ALA A 284 -10.59 9.76 45.14
N ASN A 285 -9.26 9.63 45.07
CA ASN A 285 -8.28 10.68 45.31
C ASN A 285 -8.50 11.40 46.66
N ALA A 286 -8.79 10.62 47.70
CA ALA A 286 -9.12 11.11 49.04
C ALA A 286 -10.24 12.18 49.06
N GLY A 287 -11.16 12.16 48.09
CA GLY A 287 -12.23 13.14 47.96
C GLY A 287 -11.86 14.44 47.25
N ALA A 288 -10.63 14.58 46.75
CA ALA A 288 -10.19 15.74 45.98
C ALA A 288 -10.57 15.62 44.49
N LEU A 289 -10.68 16.78 43.83
CA LEU A 289 -10.89 16.85 42.39
C LEU A 289 -9.64 16.42 41.62
N TYR A 290 -9.85 15.74 40.50
CA TYR A 290 -8.84 15.60 39.46
C TYR A 290 -8.81 16.87 38.62
N SER A 291 -7.62 17.40 38.33
CA SER A 291 -7.43 18.51 37.39
C SER A 291 -7.60 18.03 35.93
N PRO A 292 -7.86 18.95 34.98
CA PRO A 292 -7.93 18.61 33.55
C PRO A 292 -6.68 17.89 33.06
N GLN A 293 -6.85 16.69 32.49
CA GLN A 293 -5.76 15.86 31.95
C GLN A 293 -6.32 14.73 31.07
N ASN A 294 -5.42 13.95 30.46
CA ASN A 294 -5.78 12.77 29.69
C ASN A 294 -6.04 11.58 30.60
N PHE A 295 -7.09 10.83 30.28
CA PHE A 295 -7.37 9.54 30.88
C PHE A 295 -7.63 8.49 29.81
N ARG A 296 -7.28 7.26 30.14
CA ARG A 296 -7.62 6.10 29.33
C ARG A 296 -8.97 5.55 29.77
N ILE A 297 -9.97 5.68 28.91
CA ILE A 297 -11.32 5.15 29.09
C ILE A 297 -11.33 3.69 28.66
N ILE A 298 -11.87 2.80 29.49
CA ILE A 298 -11.81 1.35 29.26
C ILE A 298 -13.16 0.63 29.34
N ASP A 299 -14.19 1.27 29.87
CA ASP A 299 -15.58 0.78 29.85
C ASP A 299 -16.55 1.94 30.09
N GLY A 300 -17.84 1.68 29.97
CA GLY A 300 -18.89 2.63 30.31
C GLY A 300 -20.25 1.97 30.52
N THR A 301 -21.20 2.82 30.90
CA THR A 301 -22.62 2.48 31.08
C THR A 301 -23.48 3.31 30.15
N THR A 302 -24.69 2.85 29.86
CA THR A 302 -25.69 3.59 29.09
C THR A 302 -26.21 4.84 29.82
N SER A 303 -26.01 4.91 31.14
CA SER A 303 -26.30 6.10 31.97
C SER A 303 -25.22 7.19 31.94
N GLY A 304 -24.25 7.10 31.02
CA GLY A 304 -23.21 8.12 30.83
C GLY A 304 -21.93 7.92 31.64
N TRP A 305 -21.91 7.00 32.61
CA TRP A 305 -20.68 6.73 33.37
C TRP A 305 -19.59 6.11 32.50
N LEU A 306 -18.35 6.56 32.68
CA LEU A 306 -17.14 6.06 32.04
C LEU A 306 -16.16 5.54 33.08
N LYS A 307 -15.59 4.37 32.83
CA LYS A 307 -14.52 3.81 33.64
C LYS A 307 -13.16 4.26 33.08
N ILE A 308 -12.35 4.86 33.93
CA ILE A 308 -11.03 5.42 33.62
C ILE A 308 -9.94 4.70 34.41
N LYS A 309 -8.76 4.56 33.80
CA LYS A 309 -7.56 4.13 34.53
C LYS A 309 -6.93 5.29 35.29
N THR A 310 -6.72 5.11 36.59
CA THR A 310 -5.94 6.05 37.43
C THR A 310 -4.83 5.29 38.17
N TRP A 311 -3.95 6.01 38.86
CA TRP A 311 -2.90 5.42 39.70
C TRP A 311 -3.46 4.68 40.93
N GLU A 312 -4.71 4.98 41.33
CA GLU A 312 -5.45 4.29 42.39
C GLU A 312 -6.19 3.04 41.87
N GLY A 313 -5.96 2.66 40.60
CA GLY A 313 -6.75 1.66 39.88
C GLY A 313 -7.97 2.24 39.18
N ASP A 314 -8.81 1.38 38.60
CA ASP A 314 -9.96 1.82 37.81
C ASP A 314 -10.97 2.62 38.65
N LYS A 315 -11.47 3.73 38.10
CA LYS A 315 -12.48 4.61 38.72
C LYS A 315 -13.53 5.02 37.70
N TRP A 316 -14.64 5.57 38.18
CA TRP A 316 -15.77 6.00 37.38
C TRP A 316 -15.94 7.51 37.39
N ILE A 317 -16.28 8.07 36.24
CA ILE A 317 -16.64 9.48 36.04
C ILE A 317 -17.97 9.56 35.28
N ASN A 318 -18.69 10.66 35.41
CA ASN A 318 -19.93 10.95 34.66
C ASN A 318 -19.83 12.33 34.03
#